data_AF-A0AAU8UGN1-F1
#
_entry.id   AF-A0AAU8UGN1-F1
#
_cell.length_a   1.000
_cell.length_b   1.000
_cell.length_c   1.000
_cell.angle_alpha   90.00
_cell.angle_beta   90.00
_cell.angle_gamma   90.00
#
_symmetry.space_group_name_H-M   'P 1'
#
loop_
_entity.id
_entity.type
_entity.pdbx_description
1 polymer ?
#
loop_
_entity_poly.entity_id
_entity_poly.type
_entity_poly.pdbx_seq_one_letter_code
_entity_poly.pdbx_strand_id
1 'polypeptide(L)'
;MIFDEILKNILKYVSNDVKFIILLIIGIFLLNIKNIKNLITQSEKFFINTQEGNLKKLNEIRSALIQLSLEPFSKSKSKELHKLLSSNAYIINIKADSELQKNLYQNYTKSKTLNEELILNYTIAVQKKIKEINNIITKNNSTYSEFKSKPIRFCIKKSLPTICIVFVILAIRYFAIFIYKF
;
A
#
# COMPACT_ATOMS: atom_id res chain seq x y z
N MET A 1 -11.68 26.79 18.91
CA MET A 1 -11.45 27.61 20.11
C MET A 1 -10.01 28.10 20.20
N ILE A 2 -9.01 27.29 20.55
CA ILE A 2 -7.60 27.76 20.64
C ILE A 2 -7.05 28.28 19.31
N PHE A 3 -7.39 27.61 18.20
CA PHE A 3 -6.94 28.03 16.86
C PHE A 3 -7.56 29.38 16.43
N ASP A 4 -8.79 29.67 16.86
CA ASP A 4 -9.52 30.89 16.50
C ASP A 4 -8.99 32.13 17.22
N GLU A 5 -8.55 32.00 18.48
CA GLU A 5 -7.93 33.08 19.24
C GLU A 5 -6.52 33.42 18.73
N ILE A 6 -5.72 32.39 18.41
CA ILE A 6 -4.39 32.59 17.82
C ILE A 6 -4.52 33.24 16.43
N LEU A 7 -5.48 32.79 15.62
CA LEU A 7 -5.75 33.36 14.30
C LEU A 7 -6.23 34.82 14.39
N LYS A 8 -7.14 35.14 15.31
CA LYS A 8 -7.59 36.52 15.56
C LYS A 8 -6.46 37.44 15.98
N ASN A 9 -5.55 36.97 16.84
CA ASN A 9 -4.39 37.76 17.27
C ASN A 9 -3.39 37.98 16.14
N ILE A 10 -3.09 36.98 15.31
CA ILE A 10 -2.21 37.14 14.15
C ILE A 10 -2.83 38.10 13.12
N LEU A 11 -4.15 38.01 12.89
CA LEU A 11 -4.87 38.93 12.00
C LEU A 11 -4.93 40.37 12.55
N LYS A 12 -4.75 40.62 13.84
CA LYS A 12 -4.86 41.99 14.40
C LYS A 12 -3.67 42.89 14.05
N TYR A 13 -2.49 42.32 13.78
CA TYR A 13 -1.21 43.05 13.64
C TYR A 13 -0.64 43.11 12.22
N VAL A 14 -1.42 42.76 11.20
CA VAL A 14 -0.92 42.48 9.86
C VAL A 14 -1.69 43.30 8.81
N SER A 15 -1.00 43.92 7.84
CA SER A 15 -1.62 44.69 6.75
C SER A 15 -2.53 43.81 5.89
N ASN A 16 -3.48 44.40 5.15
CA ASN A 16 -4.46 43.63 4.36
C ASN A 16 -3.81 42.67 3.34
N ASP A 17 -2.68 43.04 2.73
CA ASP A 17 -1.96 42.18 1.79
C ASP A 17 -1.30 40.99 2.47
N VAL A 18 -0.72 41.22 3.66
CA VAL A 18 -0.07 40.14 4.42
C VAL A 18 -1.12 39.25 5.09
N LYS A 19 -2.30 39.77 5.45
CA LYS A 19 -3.47 38.97 5.88
C LYS A 19 -3.95 38.03 4.78
N PHE A 20 -4.01 38.51 3.54
CA PHE A 20 -4.39 37.70 2.39
C PHE A 20 -3.39 36.56 2.16
N ILE A 21 -2.09 36.83 2.26
CA ILE A 21 -1.03 35.81 2.15
C ILE A 21 -1.15 34.76 3.27
N ILE A 22 -1.40 35.17 4.51
CA ILE A 22 -1.59 34.25 5.65
C ILE A 22 -2.84 33.37 5.43
N LEU A 23 -3.97 33.95 5.01
CA LEU A 23 -5.19 33.21 4.69
C LEU A 23 -4.98 32.22 3.53
N LEU A 24 -4.20 32.61 2.51
CA LEU A 24 -3.85 31.74 1.39
C LEU A 24 -3.01 30.54 1.84
N ILE A 25 -2.00 30.76 2.70
CA ILE A 25 -1.17 29.70 3.27
C ILE A 25 -2.02 28.73 4.10
N ILE A 26 -2.90 29.24 4.96
CA ILE A 26 -3.80 28.42 5.79
C ILE A 26 -4.77 27.62 4.91
N GLY A 27 -5.35 28.25 3.88
CA GLY A 27 -6.24 27.61 2.92
C GLY A 27 -5.57 26.45 2.18
N ILE A 28 -4.35 26.67 1.69
CA ILE A 28 -3.53 25.62 1.05
C ILE A 28 -3.23 24.48 2.05
N PHE A 29 -2.95 24.82 3.30
CA PHE A 29 -2.69 23.83 4.35
C PHE A 29 -3.91 22.95 4.64
N LEU A 30 -5.08 23.57 4.82
CA LEU A 30 -6.35 22.87 5.07
C LEU A 30 -6.76 21.99 3.88
N LEU A 31 -6.60 22.49 2.65
CA LEU A 31 -6.90 21.75 1.43
C LEU A 31 -5.99 20.52 1.29
N ASN A 32 -4.68 20.68 1.53
CA ASN A 32 -3.71 19.58 1.50
C ASN A 32 -4.02 18.51 2.57
N ILE A 33 -4.37 18.91 3.79
CA ILE A 33 -4.75 17.96 4.85
C ILE A 33 -5.99 17.14 4.43
N LYS A 34 -7.03 17.80 3.89
CA LYS A 34 -8.26 17.12 3.46
C LYS A 34 -7.99 16.12 2.34
N ASN A 35 -7.17 16.51 1.35
CA ASN A 35 -6.80 15.64 0.24
C ASN A 35 -5.93 14.47 0.69
N ILE A 36 -4.93 14.69 1.55
CA ILE A 36 -4.08 13.64 2.12
C ILE A 36 -4.93 12.63 2.91
N LYS A 37 -5.85 13.12 3.76
CA LYS A 37 -6.73 12.25 4.56
C LYS A 37 -7.62 11.38 3.67
N ASN A 38 -8.26 11.96 2.66
CA ASN A 38 -9.11 11.20 1.73
C ASN A 38 -8.33 10.17 0.92
N LEU A 39 -7.13 10.52 0.44
CA LEU A 39 -6.29 9.62 -0.34
C LEU A 39 -5.79 8.43 0.51
N ILE A 40 -5.39 8.70 1.75
CA ILE A 40 -4.97 7.65 2.70
C ILE A 40 -6.13 6.71 3.00
N THR A 41 -7.32 7.22 3.32
CA THR A 41 -8.47 6.37 3.68
C THR A 41 -9.00 5.52 2.51
N GLN A 42 -9.00 6.03 1.28
CA GLN A 42 -9.40 5.25 0.10
C GLN A 42 -8.35 4.22 -0.29
N SER A 43 -7.07 4.60 -0.29
CA SER A 43 -5.97 3.67 -0.58
C SER A 43 -5.88 2.54 0.46
N GLU A 44 -6.14 2.83 1.73
CA GLU A 44 -6.19 1.86 2.83
C GLU A 44 -7.26 0.79 2.60
N LYS A 45 -8.52 1.18 2.34
CA LYS A 45 -9.62 0.23 2.11
C LYS A 45 -9.39 -0.67 0.89
N PHE A 46 -8.84 -0.12 -0.19
CA PHE A 46 -8.60 -0.90 -1.40
C PHE A 46 -7.37 -1.80 -1.27
N PHE A 47 -6.29 -1.29 -0.65
CA PHE A 47 -5.03 -2.01 -0.50
C PHE A 47 -5.12 -3.13 0.54
N ILE A 48 -5.68 -2.87 1.72
CA ILE A 48 -5.80 -3.86 2.79
C ILE A 48 -6.71 -5.02 2.36
N ASN A 49 -7.91 -4.72 1.85
CA ASN A 49 -8.85 -5.78 1.44
C ASN A 49 -8.29 -6.68 0.32
N THR A 50 -7.56 -6.10 -0.63
CA THR A 50 -6.98 -6.87 -1.75
C THR A 50 -5.76 -7.69 -1.30
N GLN A 51 -4.87 -7.12 -0.49
CA GLN A 51 -3.65 -7.80 -0.05
C GLN A 51 -3.91 -8.82 1.06
N GLU A 52 -4.79 -8.55 2.02
CA GLU A 52 -5.20 -9.53 3.03
C GLU A 52 -5.97 -10.69 2.40
N GLY A 53 -6.84 -10.42 1.43
CA GLY A 53 -7.52 -11.47 0.66
C GLY A 53 -6.55 -12.38 -0.09
N ASN A 54 -5.54 -11.79 -0.75
CA ASN A 54 -4.49 -12.54 -1.43
C ASN A 54 -3.60 -13.32 -0.44
N LEU A 55 -3.28 -12.73 0.71
CA LEU A 55 -2.51 -13.38 1.77
C LEU A 55 -3.24 -14.59 2.35
N LYS A 56 -4.56 -14.49 2.57
CA LYS A 56 -5.39 -15.61 3.03
C LYS A 56 -5.34 -16.77 2.04
N LYS A 57 -5.57 -16.49 0.76
CA LYS A 57 -5.52 -17.48 -0.33
C LYS A 57 -4.13 -18.14 -0.46
N LEU A 58 -3.06 -17.36 -0.37
CA LEU A 58 -1.69 -17.89 -0.37
C LEU A 58 -1.39 -18.78 0.84
N ASN A 59 -1.92 -18.43 2.02
CA ASN A 59 -1.77 -19.25 3.22
C ASN A 59 -2.53 -20.58 3.11
N GLU A 60 -3.72 -20.58 2.50
CA GLU A 60 -4.46 -21.81 2.19
C GLU A 60 -3.69 -22.71 1.22
N ILE A 61 -3.14 -22.14 0.13
CA ILE A 61 -2.28 -22.86 -0.82
C ILE A 61 -1.03 -23.42 -0.12
N ARG A 62 -0.37 -22.61 0.72
CA ARG A 62 0.80 -23.04 1.51
C ARG A 62 0.47 -24.22 2.41
N SER A 63 -0.66 -24.17 3.10
CA SER A 63 -1.10 -25.24 4.00
C SER A 63 -1.36 -26.54 3.23
N ALA A 64 -2.06 -26.47 2.09
CA ALA A 64 -2.33 -27.61 1.24
C ALA A 64 -1.04 -28.23 0.65
N LEU A 65 -0.06 -27.40 0.27
CA LEU A 65 1.25 -27.88 -0.18
C LEU A 65 2.00 -28.64 0.91
N ILE A 66 2.05 -28.10 2.14
CA ILE A 66 2.69 -28.77 3.28
C ILE A 66 2.00 -30.10 3.57
N GLN A 67 0.67 -30.13 3.60
CA GLN A 67 -0.09 -31.35 3.83
C GLN A 67 0.14 -32.40 2.74
N LEU A 68 0.34 -31.98 1.49
CA LEU A 68 0.66 -32.87 0.39
C LEU A 68 2.10 -33.39 0.48
N SER A 69 3.06 -32.57 0.93
CA SER A 69 4.43 -33.02 1.20
C SER A 69 4.50 -34.05 2.32
N LEU A 70 3.60 -33.99 3.32
CA LEU A 70 3.49 -34.99 4.38
C LEU A 70 2.81 -36.28 3.91
N GLU A 71 1.95 -36.21 2.90
CA GLU A 71 1.23 -37.36 2.32
C GLU A 71 1.27 -37.32 0.78
N PRO A 72 2.44 -37.60 0.17
CA PRO A 72 2.69 -37.37 -1.26
C PRO A 72 1.90 -38.31 -2.20
N PHE A 73 1.29 -39.37 -1.66
CA PHE A 73 0.46 -40.31 -2.43
C PHE A 73 -1.05 -40.02 -2.33
N SER A 74 -1.45 -38.98 -1.60
CA SER A 74 -2.86 -38.70 -1.35
C SER A 74 -3.54 -38.05 -2.56
N LYS A 75 -4.28 -38.85 -3.34
CA LYS A 75 -5.08 -38.38 -4.47
C LYS A 75 -6.09 -37.30 -4.08
N SER A 76 -6.67 -37.41 -2.89
CA SER A 76 -7.65 -36.43 -2.38
C SER A 76 -6.99 -35.06 -2.20
N LYS A 77 -5.84 -35.02 -1.52
CA LYS A 77 -5.08 -33.77 -1.28
C LYS A 77 -4.57 -33.17 -2.58
N SER A 78 -4.10 -33.99 -3.53
CA SER A 78 -3.72 -33.51 -4.87
C SER A 78 -4.88 -32.87 -5.62
N LYS A 79 -6.08 -33.45 -5.54
CA LYS A 79 -7.29 -32.90 -6.17
C LYS A 79 -7.73 -31.59 -5.52
N GLU A 80 -7.64 -31.50 -4.21
CA GLU A 80 -7.97 -30.29 -3.45
C GLU A 80 -7.01 -29.14 -3.78
N LEU A 81 -5.70 -29.40 -3.75
CA LEU A 81 -4.69 -28.42 -4.14
C LEU A 81 -4.87 -27.99 -5.59
N HIS A 82 -5.15 -28.92 -6.51
CA HIS A 82 -5.45 -28.58 -7.90
C HIS A 82 -6.63 -27.61 -8.03
N LYS A 83 -7.72 -27.87 -7.30
CA LYS A 83 -8.90 -26.97 -7.27
C LYS A 83 -8.55 -25.60 -6.70
N LEU A 84 -7.81 -25.56 -5.59
CA LEU A 84 -7.37 -24.31 -4.95
C LEU A 84 -6.50 -23.47 -5.90
N LEU A 85 -5.59 -24.11 -6.64
CA LEU A 85 -4.76 -23.41 -7.62
C LEU A 85 -5.58 -22.91 -8.83
N SER A 86 -6.59 -23.68 -9.25
CA SER A 86 -7.45 -23.32 -10.38
C SER A 86 -8.37 -22.12 -10.04
N SER A 87 -8.90 -22.07 -8.82
CA SER A 87 -9.76 -20.96 -8.35
C SER A 87 -8.97 -19.70 -7.99
N ASN A 88 -7.65 -19.81 -7.86
CA ASN A 88 -6.73 -18.74 -7.52
C ASN A 88 -5.69 -18.51 -8.62
N ALA A 89 -6.09 -18.71 -9.87
CA ALA A 89 -5.26 -18.38 -11.02
C ALA A 89 -4.72 -16.93 -10.89
N TYR A 90 -3.47 -16.72 -11.29
CA TYR A 90 -2.78 -15.44 -11.32
C TYR A 90 -2.24 -14.88 -9.98
N ILE A 91 -2.38 -15.56 -8.83
CA ILE A 91 -1.85 -15.04 -7.56
C ILE A 91 -0.32 -15.12 -7.49
N ILE A 92 0.27 -16.21 -7.97
CA ILE A 92 1.73 -16.43 -7.97
C ILE A 92 2.29 -16.12 -9.37
N ASN A 93 1.51 -16.38 -10.43
CA ASN A 93 1.77 -16.01 -11.82
C ASN A 93 3.18 -16.39 -12.29
N ILE A 94 3.56 -17.64 -12.07
CA ILE A 94 4.81 -18.22 -12.56
C ILE A 94 4.53 -19.32 -13.57
N LYS A 95 5.45 -19.54 -14.51
CA LYS A 95 5.38 -20.65 -15.49
C LYS A 95 5.16 -22.02 -14.79
N ALA A 96 5.67 -22.16 -13.56
CA ALA A 96 5.51 -23.34 -12.72
C ALA A 96 4.07 -23.59 -12.21
N ASP A 97 3.14 -22.61 -12.23
CA ASP A 97 1.73 -22.82 -11.86
C ASP A 97 1.10 -23.88 -12.77
N SER A 98 1.29 -23.73 -14.08
CA SER A 98 0.73 -24.63 -15.09
C SER A 98 1.33 -26.04 -15.00
N GLU A 99 2.62 -26.12 -14.70
CA GLU A 99 3.34 -27.39 -14.59
C GLU A 99 2.95 -28.14 -13.31
N LEU A 100 2.80 -27.43 -12.19
CA LEU A 100 2.31 -28.00 -10.94
C LEU A 100 0.86 -28.47 -11.08
N GLN A 101 -0.03 -27.65 -11.67
CA GLN A 101 -1.40 -28.08 -11.93
C GLN A 101 -1.45 -29.35 -12.77
N LYS A 102 -0.64 -29.44 -13.83
CA LYS A 102 -0.54 -30.65 -14.66
C LYS A 102 -0.04 -31.85 -13.86
N ASN A 103 0.95 -31.66 -12.98
CA ASN A 103 1.50 -32.72 -12.14
C ASN A 103 0.47 -33.26 -11.14
N LEU A 104 -0.23 -32.36 -10.43
CA LEU A 104 -1.32 -32.69 -9.51
C LEU A 104 -2.46 -33.41 -10.24
N TYR A 105 -2.85 -32.91 -11.41
CA TYR A 105 -3.87 -33.54 -12.26
C TYR A 105 -3.50 -34.98 -12.59
N GLN A 106 -2.28 -35.21 -13.04
CA GLN A 106 -1.80 -36.55 -13.37
C GLN A 106 -1.70 -37.48 -12.16
N ASN A 107 -1.38 -36.96 -10.98
CA ASN A 107 -1.38 -37.75 -9.75
C ASN A 107 -2.80 -38.20 -9.38
N TYR A 108 -3.78 -37.30 -9.31
CA TYR A 108 -5.11 -37.70 -8.85
C TYR A 108 -5.94 -38.44 -9.92
N THR A 109 -5.68 -38.23 -11.21
CA THR A 109 -6.41 -38.93 -12.31
C THR A 109 -5.71 -40.18 -12.81
N LYS A 110 -4.38 -40.16 -12.92
CA LYS A 110 -3.58 -41.23 -13.55
C LYS A 110 -2.69 -41.98 -12.56
N SER A 111 -2.78 -41.66 -11.27
CA SER A 111 -1.96 -42.26 -10.20
C SER A 111 -0.45 -42.12 -10.43
N LYS A 112 -0.02 -41.12 -11.20
CA LYS A 112 1.41 -40.83 -11.40
C LYS A 112 2.02 -40.27 -10.11
N THR A 113 3.27 -40.60 -9.85
CA THR A 113 4.04 -40.03 -8.75
C THR A 113 4.13 -38.51 -8.89
N LEU A 114 4.02 -37.80 -7.76
CA LEU A 114 4.23 -36.36 -7.73
C LEU A 114 5.70 -36.03 -8.00
N ASN A 115 5.94 -34.91 -8.67
CA ASN A 115 7.29 -34.35 -8.75
C ASN A 115 7.56 -33.54 -7.47
N GLU A 116 8.27 -34.15 -6.52
CA GLU A 116 8.58 -33.55 -5.22
C GLU A 116 9.42 -32.27 -5.34
N GLU A 117 10.35 -32.22 -6.29
CA GLU A 117 11.16 -31.04 -6.57
C GLU A 117 10.28 -29.87 -7.03
N LEU A 118 9.30 -30.15 -7.89
CA LEU A 118 8.33 -29.15 -8.34
C LEU A 118 7.46 -28.64 -7.19
N ILE A 119 7.01 -29.52 -6.29
CA ILE A 119 6.24 -29.14 -5.10
C ILE A 119 7.07 -28.27 -4.15
N LEU A 120 8.34 -28.64 -3.93
CA LEU A 120 9.25 -27.89 -3.08
C LEU A 120 9.51 -26.49 -3.65
N ASN A 121 9.88 -26.41 -4.93
CA ASN A 121 10.13 -25.14 -5.62
C ASN A 121 8.91 -24.21 -5.58
N TYR A 122 7.72 -24.78 -5.78
CA TYR A 122 6.48 -24.02 -5.69
C TYR A 122 6.19 -23.54 -4.26
N THR A 123 6.42 -24.38 -3.26
CA THR A 123 6.25 -24.03 -1.85
C THR A 123 7.15 -22.86 -1.45
N ILE A 124 8.42 -22.86 -1.90
CA ILE A 124 9.36 -21.76 -1.69
C ILE A 124 8.84 -20.47 -2.36
N ALA A 125 8.33 -20.56 -3.59
CA ALA A 125 7.76 -19.42 -4.30
C ALA A 125 6.56 -18.82 -3.55
N VAL A 126 5.64 -19.66 -3.06
CA VAL A 126 4.48 -19.24 -2.24
C VAL A 126 4.96 -18.52 -0.98
N GLN A 127 5.93 -19.10 -0.26
CA GLN A 127 6.48 -18.51 0.97
C GLN A 127 7.13 -17.16 0.72
N LYS A 128 7.90 -17.02 -0.37
CA LYS A 128 8.51 -15.76 -0.77
C LYS A 128 7.42 -14.71 -1.06
N LYS A 129 6.34 -15.09 -1.76
CA LYS A 129 5.23 -14.19 -2.08
C LYS A 129 4.47 -13.73 -0.82
N ILE A 130 4.23 -14.64 0.12
CA ILE A 130 3.66 -14.32 1.43
C ILE A 130 4.53 -13.29 2.16
N LYS A 131 5.86 -13.50 2.18
CA LYS A 131 6.80 -12.57 2.82
C LYS A 131 6.81 -11.20 2.14
N GLU A 132 6.77 -11.16 0.81
CA GLU A 132 6.65 -9.92 0.04
C GLU A 132 5.38 -9.15 0.42
N ILE A 133 4.21 -9.81 0.38
CA ILE A 133 2.93 -9.18 0.71
C ILE A 133 2.92 -8.69 2.17
N ASN A 134 3.40 -9.51 3.11
CA ASN A 134 3.51 -9.12 4.51
C ASN A 134 4.41 -7.89 4.70
N ASN A 135 5.56 -7.83 4.02
CA ASN A 135 6.43 -6.65 4.06
C ASN A 135 5.73 -5.39 3.53
N ILE A 136 4.94 -5.51 2.46
CA ILE A 136 4.20 -4.35 1.93
C ILE A 136 3.10 -3.93 2.91
N ILE A 137 2.37 -4.89 3.52
CA ILE A 137 1.39 -4.61 4.58
C ILE A 137 2.06 -3.91 5.76
N THR A 138 3.19 -4.43 6.27
CA THR A 138 3.93 -3.82 7.40
C THR A 138 4.41 -2.40 7.05
N LYS A 139 4.92 -2.17 5.85
CA LYS A 139 5.38 -0.85 5.39
C LYS A 139 4.23 0.16 5.21
N ASN A 140 3.08 -0.30 4.74
CA ASN A 140 1.90 0.54 4.62
C ASN A 140 1.25 0.82 5.99
N ASN A 141 1.21 -0.19 6.86
CA ASN A 141 0.75 -0.04 8.24
C ASN A 141 1.66 0.87 9.07
N SER A 142 2.98 0.92 8.82
CA SER A 142 3.87 1.86 9.51
C SER A 142 3.62 3.30 9.07
N THR A 143 3.45 3.53 7.77
CA THR A 143 3.08 4.84 7.21
C THR A 143 1.72 5.30 7.76
N TYR A 144 0.78 4.38 7.89
CA TYR A 144 -0.54 4.64 8.47
C TYR A 144 -0.50 4.85 10.00
N SER A 145 0.31 4.07 10.71
CA SER A 145 0.52 4.21 12.15
C SER A 145 1.16 5.57 12.48
N GLU A 146 2.09 6.05 11.66
CA GLU A 146 2.66 7.40 11.78
C GLU A 146 1.57 8.47 11.59
N PHE A 147 0.66 8.31 10.62
CA PHE A 147 -0.49 9.21 10.44
C PHE A 147 -1.47 9.14 11.62
N LYS A 148 -1.81 7.95 12.12
CA LYS A 148 -2.78 7.79 13.22
C LYS A 148 -2.24 8.29 14.56
N SER A 149 -0.97 8.05 14.84
CA SER A 149 -0.31 8.45 16.10
C SER A 149 0.03 9.93 16.14
N LYS A 150 0.50 10.51 15.03
CA LYS A 150 0.92 11.92 14.94
C LYS A 150 0.44 12.58 13.64
N PRO A 151 -0.89 12.74 13.45
CA PRO A 151 -1.47 13.21 12.20
C PRO A 151 -0.98 14.60 11.79
N ILE A 152 -0.81 15.50 12.77
CA ILE A 152 -0.32 16.86 12.54
C ILE A 152 1.12 16.85 12.02
N ARG A 153 2.01 16.06 12.64
CA ARG A 153 3.43 15.97 12.24
C ARG A 153 3.58 15.33 10.86
N PHE A 154 2.80 14.28 10.58
CA PHE A 154 2.77 13.63 9.28
C PHE A 154 2.33 14.61 8.18
N CYS A 155 1.23 15.33 8.41
CA CYS A 155 0.73 16.33 7.46
C CYS A 155 1.75 17.46 7.23
N ILE A 156 2.36 18.02 8.27
CA ILE A 156 3.42 19.04 8.16
C ILE A 156 4.58 18.53 7.30
N LYS A 157 5.08 17.32 7.57
CA LYS A 157 6.21 16.73 6.83
C LYS A 157 5.88 16.55 5.34
N LYS A 158 4.63 16.22 5.02
CA LYS A 158 4.16 16.04 3.63
C LYS A 158 3.80 17.36 2.94
N SER A 159 3.34 18.38 3.65
CA SER A 159 2.97 19.68 3.08
C SER A 159 4.14 20.67 3.00
N LEU A 160 5.22 20.46 3.76
CA LEU A 160 6.43 21.29 3.77
C LEU A 160 6.99 21.59 2.36
N PRO A 161 7.17 20.59 1.48
CA PRO A 161 7.73 20.83 0.14
C PRO A 161 6.83 21.75 -0.69
N THR A 162 5.52 21.52 -0.64
CA THR A 162 4.53 22.33 -1.36
C THR A 162 4.54 23.78 -0.88
N ILE A 163 4.68 23.99 0.43
CA ILE A 163 4.76 25.33 1.03
C ILE A 163 6.05 26.03 0.60
N CYS A 164 7.19 25.33 0.65
CA CYS A 164 8.46 25.86 0.18
C CYS A 164 8.37 26.31 -1.30
N ILE A 165 7.73 25.53 -2.16
CA ILE A 165 7.52 25.88 -3.57
C ILE A 165 6.68 27.16 -3.70
N VAL A 166 5.58 27.27 -2.95
CA VAL A 166 4.74 28.49 -2.96
C VAL A 166 5.54 29.72 -2.53
N PHE A 167 6.35 29.61 -1.47
CA PHE A 167 7.22 30.70 -1.03
C PHE A 167 8.27 31.08 -2.08
N VAL A 168 8.88 30.10 -2.76
CA VAL A 168 9.83 30.35 -3.84
C VAL A 168 9.16 31.10 -5.00
N ILE A 169 7.96 30.68 -5.41
CA ILE A 169 7.21 31.33 -6.49
C ILE A 169 6.85 32.78 -6.11
N LEU A 170 6.43 33.01 -4.86
CA LEU A 170 6.13 34.34 -4.36
C LEU A 170 7.37 35.24 -4.32
N ALA A 171 8.51 34.70 -3.86
CA ALA A 171 9.77 35.41 -3.85
C ALA A 171 10.23 35.79 -5.27
N ILE A 172 10.16 34.86 -6.22
CA ILE A 172 10.48 35.12 -7.64
C ILE A 172 9.56 36.21 -8.21
N ARG A 173 8.25 36.14 -7.96
CA ARG A 173 7.31 37.18 -8.41
C ARG A 173 7.63 38.54 -7.82
N TYR A 174 7.92 38.61 -6.52
CA TYR A 174 8.26 39.86 -5.86
C TYR A 174 9.56 40.46 -6.43
N PHE A 175 10.58 39.62 -6.65
CA PHE A 175 11.86 40.04 -7.23
C PHE A 175 11.69 40.53 -8.67
N ALA A 176 10.86 39.85 -9.48
CA ALA A 176 10.56 40.26 -10.85
C ALA A 176 9.84 41.62 -10.91
N ILE A 177 8.90 41.88 -10.00
CA ILE A 177 8.20 43.17 -9.90
C ILE A 177 9.16 44.28 -9.44
N PHE A 178 10.06 43.97 -8.50
CA PHE A 178 11.06 44.91 -8.03
C PHE A 178 12.03 45.33 -9.15
N ILE A 179 12.55 44.37 -9.93
CA ILE A 179 13.40 44.63 -11.09
C ILE A 179 12.65 45.43 -12.16
N TYR A 180 11.37 45.13 -12.42
CA TYR A 180 10.60 45.81 -13.46
C TYR A 180 10.18 47.25 -13.09
N LYS A 181 10.17 47.59 -11.79
CA LYS A 181 9.88 48.94 -11.29
C LYS A 181 11.11 49.84 -11.19
N PHE A 182 12.30 49.31 -11.44
CA PHE A 182 13.57 50.03 -11.47
C PHE A 182 14.05 50.16 -12.91
#